data_AF-A0A1U8IKR6-F1
#
_entry.id   AF-A0A1U8IKR6-F1
#
_cell.length_a   1.000
_cell.length_b   1.000
_cell.length_c   1.000
_cell.angle_alpha   90.00
_cell.angle_beta   90.00
_cell.angle_gamma   90.00
#
_symmetry.space_group_name_H-M   'P 1'
#
loop_
_entity.id
_entity.type
_entity.pdbx_description
1 polymer ?
#
loop_
_entity_poly.entity_id
_entity_poly.type
_entity_poly.pdbx_seq_one_letter_code
_entity_poly.pdbx_strand_id
1 'polypeptide(L)'
;MKNVKEVGQEFMGAETEKGQASSSSSSSVNNNIAFPSLKHLKFQSMDDWQEWNYGHLLTTMPLLCSLKINSCLKLKSLPRHLLQKTTLQVLDIFDCPILTERYSRNGTGEDWHYISHIPTITIDGEDVKRDGN
;
A
#
# COMPACT_ATOMS: atom_id res chain seq x y z
N MET A 1 7.56 -13.86 -4.69
CA MET A 1 8.96 -13.44 -4.45
C MET A 1 9.25 -13.71 -2.99
N LYS A 2 10.06 -14.72 -2.64
CA LYS A 2 10.15 -15.17 -1.23
C LYS A 2 11.12 -14.39 -0.36
N ASN A 3 12.19 -13.83 -0.96
CA ASN A 3 13.28 -13.18 -0.21
C ASN A 3 13.19 -11.63 -0.18
N VAL A 4 12.11 -11.04 -0.69
CA VAL A 4 11.97 -9.58 -0.72
C VAL A 4 11.54 -9.12 0.67
N LYS A 5 12.40 -8.35 1.34
CA LYS A 5 12.16 -7.85 2.71
C LYS A 5 11.42 -6.51 2.73
N GLU A 6 11.59 -5.73 1.69
CA GLU A 6 11.04 -4.38 1.57
C GLU A 6 10.63 -4.13 0.12
N VAL A 7 9.49 -3.48 -0.06
CA VAL A 7 9.06 -2.92 -1.35
C VAL A 7 9.27 -1.41 -1.23
N GLY A 8 10.41 -0.96 -1.73
CA GLY A 8 10.86 0.43 -1.65
C GLY A 8 10.71 1.21 -2.96
N GLN A 9 11.29 2.40 -2.99
CA GLN A 9 11.24 3.28 -4.16
C GLN A 9 11.91 2.69 -5.42
N GLU A 10 12.82 1.73 -5.25
CA GLU A 10 13.46 1.04 -6.40
C GLU A 10 12.47 0.20 -7.20
N PHE A 11 11.40 -0.29 -6.55
CA PHE A 11 10.32 -1.01 -7.22
C PHE A 11 9.41 -0.07 -8.02
N MET A 12 9.38 1.21 -7.65
CA MET A 12 8.47 2.21 -8.19
C MET A 12 9.08 3.05 -9.32
N GLY A 13 10.32 2.76 -9.72
CA GLY A 13 11.01 3.46 -10.80
C GLY A 13 11.47 4.87 -10.43
N ALA A 14 11.57 5.19 -9.14
CA ALA A 14 12.15 6.46 -8.70
C ALA A 14 13.66 6.43 -8.95
N GLU A 15 14.13 7.12 -9.99
CA GLU A 15 15.55 7.29 -10.26
C GLU A 15 16.20 7.98 -9.05
N THR A 16 17.09 7.28 -8.36
CA THR A 16 17.94 7.89 -7.34
C THR A 16 19.05 8.60 -8.08
N GLU A 17 18.88 9.90 -8.35
CA GLU A 17 19.95 10.73 -8.92
C GLU A 17 21.10 10.82 -7.90
N LYS A 18 22.10 9.93 -8.02
CA LYS A 18 23.42 10.14 -7.44
C LYS A 18 24.23 10.99 -8.41
N GLY A 19 24.25 12.29 -8.19
CA GLY A 19 25.12 13.20 -8.91
C GLY A 19 24.94 14.66 -8.50
N GLN A 20 25.53 15.08 -7.39
CA GLN A 20 25.72 16.51 -7.13
C GLN A 20 26.94 17.02 -7.90
N ALA A 21 26.68 17.79 -8.95
CA ALA A 21 27.42 19.02 -9.20
C ALA A 21 26.46 20.05 -9.82
N SER A 22 26.63 21.31 -9.41
CA SER A 22 26.02 22.54 -9.94
C SER A 22 24.53 22.81 -9.66
N SER A 23 24.33 23.73 -8.70
CA SER A 23 23.53 24.95 -8.81
C SER A 23 22.44 25.00 -9.89
N SER A 24 21.18 25.16 -9.47
CA SER A 24 20.30 26.31 -9.78
C SER A 24 18.86 25.98 -9.39
N SER A 25 18.18 26.98 -8.84
CA SER A 25 16.75 26.98 -8.57
C SER A 25 15.93 26.53 -9.80
N SER A 26 15.18 25.46 -9.66
CA SER A 26 13.93 25.27 -10.40
C SER A 26 13.01 24.42 -9.55
N SER A 27 11.89 25.00 -9.14
CA SER A 27 10.75 24.32 -8.55
C SER A 27 10.15 23.37 -9.57
N SER A 28 10.83 22.26 -9.82
CA SER A 28 10.25 21.13 -10.52
C SER A 28 9.89 20.13 -9.44
N VAL A 29 8.65 20.25 -8.94
CA VAL A 29 7.92 19.08 -8.45
C VAL A 29 7.92 18.09 -9.60
N ASN A 30 9.01 17.31 -9.72
CA ASN A 30 9.06 16.14 -10.57
C ASN A 30 8.06 15.18 -9.95
N ASN A 31 6.81 15.30 -10.39
CA ASN A 31 5.75 14.35 -10.10
C ASN A 31 6.12 13.07 -10.85
N ASN A 32 7.09 12.33 -10.31
CA ASN A 32 7.40 10.97 -10.69
C ASN A 32 6.23 10.11 -10.22
N ILE A 33 5.18 10.14 -11.03
CA ILE A 33 4.02 9.27 -10.90
C ILE A 33 4.49 7.90 -11.34
N ALA A 34 4.82 7.04 -10.38
CA ALA A 34 4.94 5.63 -10.71
C ALA A 34 3.57 5.12 -11.17
N PHE A 35 3.58 4.11 -12.04
CA PHE A 35 2.38 3.34 -12.39
C PHE A 35 1.07 4.16 -12.56
N PRO A 36 1.04 5.18 -13.43
CA PRO A 36 -0.10 6.11 -13.57
C PRO A 36 -1.42 5.41 -13.93
N SER A 37 -1.34 4.26 -14.58
CA SER A 37 -2.50 3.49 -15.08
C SER A 37 -2.81 2.25 -14.25
N LEU A 38 -2.12 2.03 -13.13
CA LEU A 38 -2.31 0.80 -12.34
C LEU A 38 -3.58 0.88 -11.51
N LYS A 39 -4.51 -0.03 -11.82
CA LYS A 39 -5.82 -0.12 -11.17
C LYS A 39 -5.94 -1.27 -10.18
N HIS A 40 -5.18 -2.33 -10.42
CA HIS A 40 -5.22 -3.56 -9.64
C HIS A 40 -3.80 -3.93 -9.23
N LEU A 41 -3.58 -4.03 -7.93
CA LEU A 41 -2.30 -4.44 -7.36
C LEU A 41 -2.51 -5.64 -6.45
N LYS A 42 -1.72 -6.69 -6.66
CA LYS A 42 -1.78 -7.92 -5.87
C LYS A 42 -0.38 -8.34 -5.44
N PHE A 43 -0.20 -8.54 -4.15
CA PHE A 43 0.96 -9.21 -3.58
C PHE A 43 0.54 -10.59 -3.05
N GLN A 44 1.32 -11.62 -3.36
CA GLN A 44 1.02 -12.98 -2.94
C GLN A 44 2.30 -13.71 -2.52
N SER A 45 2.26 -14.39 -1.37
CA SER A 45 3.33 -15.27 -0.86
C SER A 45 4.67 -14.55 -0.81
N MET A 46 4.68 -13.40 -0.14
CA MET A 46 5.89 -12.61 0.15
C MET A 46 6.28 -12.79 1.62
N ASP A 47 6.73 -13.99 1.95
CA ASP A 47 6.91 -14.48 3.32
C ASP A 47 7.91 -13.65 4.15
N ASP A 48 8.93 -13.06 3.49
CA ASP A 48 9.93 -12.21 4.15
C ASP A 48 9.61 -10.71 4.14
N TRP A 49 8.52 -10.31 3.47
CA TRP A 49 8.20 -8.90 3.28
C TRP A 49 7.69 -8.30 4.58
N GLN A 50 8.44 -7.33 5.11
CA GLN A 50 8.19 -6.73 6.41
C GLN A 50 7.60 -5.34 6.31
N GLU A 51 8.12 -4.53 5.40
CA GLU A 51 7.82 -3.12 5.34
C GLU A 51 7.52 -2.69 3.90
N TRP A 52 6.45 -1.92 3.75
CA TRP A 52 6.12 -1.24 2.50
C TRP A 52 6.41 0.24 2.69
N ASN A 53 7.54 0.69 2.17
CA ASN A 53 8.00 2.07 2.30
C ASN A 53 8.29 2.65 0.93
N TYR A 54 7.25 3.11 0.25
CA TYR A 54 7.47 3.94 -0.93
C TYR A 54 7.57 5.39 -0.46
N GLY A 55 8.71 6.03 -0.74
CA GLY A 55 9.07 7.34 -0.20
C GLY A 55 8.09 8.47 -0.51
N HIS A 56 8.44 9.69 -0.08
CA HIS A 56 7.63 10.92 -0.09
C HIS A 56 7.13 11.42 -1.48
N LEU A 57 7.24 10.59 -2.53
CA LEU A 57 6.87 10.85 -3.93
C LEU A 57 5.35 10.79 -4.11
N LEU A 58 4.76 11.91 -3.71
CA LEU A 58 3.43 12.51 -3.85
C LEU A 58 2.30 11.86 -4.66
N THR A 59 2.47 10.96 -5.64
CA THR A 59 1.32 10.40 -6.40
C THR A 59 1.71 9.12 -7.14
N THR A 60 1.91 8.03 -6.41
CA THR A 60 2.57 6.82 -6.96
C THR A 60 1.62 5.81 -7.61
N MET A 61 0.29 5.92 -7.41
CA MET A 61 -0.74 5.07 -8.05
C MET A 61 -2.14 5.75 -7.99
N PRO A 62 -2.38 6.85 -8.74
CA PRO A 62 -3.61 7.64 -8.58
C PRO A 62 -4.90 6.88 -8.92
N LEU A 63 -4.80 5.90 -9.83
CA LEU A 63 -5.94 5.13 -10.34
C LEU A 63 -6.11 3.77 -9.65
N LEU A 64 -5.43 3.53 -8.53
CA LEU A 64 -5.53 2.24 -7.84
C LEU A 64 -6.93 2.07 -7.24
N CYS A 65 -7.68 1.10 -7.77
CA CYS A 65 -9.03 0.78 -7.34
C CYS A 65 -9.08 -0.51 -6.51
N SER A 66 -8.12 -1.43 -6.67
CA SER A 66 -8.11 -2.71 -5.97
C SER A 66 -6.72 -3.07 -5.48
N LEU A 67 -6.61 -3.35 -4.19
CA LEU A 67 -5.40 -3.83 -3.52
C LEU A 67 -5.69 -5.18 -2.88
N LYS A 68 -4.88 -6.18 -3.22
CA LYS A 68 -4.97 -7.53 -2.67
C LYS A 68 -3.64 -7.96 -2.06
N ILE A 69 -3.66 -8.48 -0.83
CA ILE A 69 -2.46 -8.92 -0.11
C ILE A 69 -2.73 -10.29 0.49
N ASN A 70 -2.05 -11.30 -0.04
CA ASN A 70 -2.32 -12.70 0.30
C ASN A 70 -1.04 -13.39 0.80
N SER A 71 -1.10 -14.07 1.94
CA SER A 71 0.02 -14.84 2.49
C SER A 71 1.31 -14.00 2.63
N CYS A 72 1.19 -12.79 3.18
CA CYS A 72 2.31 -11.88 3.47
C CYS A 72 2.50 -11.80 4.99
N LEU A 73 3.11 -12.85 5.55
CA LEU A 73 3.09 -13.12 6.99
C LEU A 73 3.83 -12.10 7.86
N LYS A 74 4.84 -11.43 7.31
CA LYS A 74 5.70 -10.49 8.05
C LYS A 74 5.35 -9.03 7.83
N LEU A 75 4.39 -8.72 6.94
CA LEU A 75 4.09 -7.35 6.54
C LEU A 75 3.40 -6.62 7.70
N LYS A 76 4.06 -5.58 8.22
CA LYS A 76 3.63 -4.93 9.45
C LYS A 76 2.56 -3.86 9.25
N SER A 77 2.62 -3.15 8.13
CA SER A 77 1.70 -2.03 7.86
C SER A 77 1.65 -1.71 6.38
N LEU A 78 0.56 -1.06 5.97
CA LEU A 78 0.41 -0.50 4.64
C LEU A 78 0.73 1.00 4.67
N PRO A 79 1.22 1.57 3.55
CA PRO A 79 1.50 2.99 3.46
C PRO A 79 0.21 3.79 3.62
N ARG A 80 0.13 4.63 4.66
CA ARG A 80 -1.07 5.41 4.97
C ARG A 80 -1.55 6.28 3.81
N HIS A 81 -0.61 6.84 3.05
CA HIS A 81 -0.92 7.65 1.88
C HIS A 81 -1.61 6.83 0.77
N LEU A 82 -1.29 5.54 0.63
CA LEU A 82 -1.95 4.67 -0.34
C LEU A 82 -3.40 4.48 0.06
N LEU A 83 -3.64 4.21 1.35
CA LEU A 83 -4.97 3.99 1.89
C LEU A 83 -5.83 5.25 1.82
N GLN A 84 -5.27 6.44 2.07
CA GLN A 84 -6.04 7.69 2.16
C GLN A 84 -6.18 8.48 0.86
N LYS A 85 -5.22 8.38 -0.08
CA LYS A 85 -5.21 9.24 -1.29
C LYS A 85 -5.65 8.54 -2.56
N THR A 86 -5.76 7.22 -2.56
CA THR A 86 -6.14 6.50 -3.79
C THR A 86 -7.65 6.37 -3.91
N THR A 87 -8.11 6.10 -5.12
CA THR A 87 -9.52 5.79 -5.42
C THR A 87 -9.86 4.34 -5.06
N LEU A 88 -9.27 3.83 -3.98
CA LEU A 88 -9.34 2.43 -3.59
C LEU A 88 -10.78 2.05 -3.26
N GLN A 89 -11.32 1.13 -4.04
CA GLN A 89 -12.68 0.61 -3.88
C GLN A 89 -12.68 -0.72 -3.15
N VAL A 90 -11.62 -1.51 -3.35
CA VAL A 90 -11.51 -2.88 -2.86
C VAL A 90 -10.18 -3.07 -2.13
N LEU A 91 -10.26 -3.48 -0.87
CA LEU A 91 -9.14 -3.96 -0.08
C LEU A 91 -9.40 -5.42 0.33
N ASP A 92 -8.49 -6.31 -0.03
CA ASP A 92 -8.56 -7.74 0.24
C ASP A 92 -7.28 -8.18 0.94
N ILE A 93 -7.39 -8.59 2.20
CA ILE A 93 -6.28 -9.06 3.03
C ILE A 93 -6.59 -10.51 3.40
N PHE A 94 -5.73 -11.44 3.04
CA PHE A 94 -5.93 -12.86 3.31
C PHE A 94 -4.65 -13.50 3.82
N ASP A 95 -4.73 -14.29 4.89
CA ASP A 95 -3.58 -15.02 5.43
C ASP A 95 -2.40 -14.07 5.75
N CYS A 96 -2.71 -12.91 6.34
CA CYS A 96 -1.73 -11.87 6.70
C CYS A 96 -1.93 -11.48 8.17
N PRO A 97 -1.49 -12.30 9.14
CA PRO A 97 -1.89 -12.20 10.55
C PRO A 97 -1.65 -10.81 11.16
N ILE A 98 -0.51 -10.17 10.87
CA ILE A 98 -0.17 -8.85 11.42
C ILE A 98 -1.09 -7.75 10.86
N LEU A 99 -1.42 -7.81 9.57
CA LEU A 99 -2.31 -6.84 8.94
C LEU A 99 -3.77 -7.08 9.35
N THR A 100 -4.20 -8.34 9.37
CA THR A 100 -5.52 -8.75 9.85
C THR A 100 -5.76 -8.17 11.24
N GLU A 101 -4.81 -8.28 12.17
CA GLU A 101 -4.97 -7.75 13.54
C GLU A 101 -5.12 -6.21 13.57
N ARG A 102 -4.24 -5.48 12.86
CA ARG A 102 -4.26 -4.01 12.81
C ARG A 102 -5.51 -3.42 12.16
N TYR A 103 -5.98 -4.06 11.09
CA TYR A 103 -7.11 -3.61 10.30
C TYR A 103 -8.41 -4.33 10.66
N SER A 104 -8.41 -5.20 11.68
CA SER A 104 -9.64 -5.86 12.13
C SER A 104 -10.54 -4.87 12.86
N ARG A 105 -11.81 -4.84 12.47
CA ARG A 105 -12.87 -4.11 13.18
C ARG A 105 -13.15 -4.70 14.57
N ASN A 106 -12.88 -5.99 14.75
CA ASN A 106 -13.17 -6.75 15.98
C ASN A 106 -11.91 -7.03 16.83
N GLY A 107 -10.75 -6.49 16.45
CA GLY A 107 -9.45 -6.66 17.13
C GLY A 107 -9.00 -5.39 17.87
N THR A 108 -7.68 -5.10 17.83
CA THR A 108 -7.14 -3.81 18.33
C THR A 108 -7.60 -2.64 17.47
N GLY A 109 -7.78 -2.87 16.15
CA GLY A 109 -8.40 -1.92 15.22
C GLY A 109 -7.69 -0.57 15.12
N GLU A 110 -6.43 -0.49 15.55
CA GLU A 110 -5.67 0.76 15.68
C GLU A 110 -5.58 1.54 14.36
N ASP A 111 -5.61 0.84 13.23
CA ASP A 111 -5.47 1.41 11.90
C ASP A 111 -6.78 1.34 11.07
N TRP A 112 -7.92 0.94 11.66
CA TRP A 112 -9.20 0.79 10.96
C TRP A 112 -9.67 2.07 10.27
N HIS A 113 -9.49 3.23 10.89
CA HIS A 113 -9.88 4.53 10.34
C HIS A 113 -9.15 4.89 9.04
N TYR A 114 -8.01 4.25 8.74
CA TYR A 114 -7.33 4.42 7.46
C TYR A 114 -8.03 3.71 6.32
N ILE A 115 -8.81 2.67 6.59
CA ILE A 115 -9.46 1.84 5.55
C ILE A 115 -10.98 1.92 5.61
N SER A 116 -11.58 2.43 6.68
CA SER A 116 -13.03 2.43 6.91
C SER A 116 -13.85 3.13 5.82
N HIS A 117 -13.25 4.09 5.12
CA HIS A 117 -13.87 4.80 4.00
C HIS A 117 -13.97 3.95 2.72
N ILE A 118 -13.15 2.89 2.59
CA ILE A 118 -13.12 2.01 1.41
C ILE A 118 -14.44 1.23 1.31
N PRO A 119 -15.13 1.25 0.15
CA PRO A 119 -16.41 0.57 -0.09
C PRO A 119 -16.44 -0.93 0.23
N THR A 120 -15.42 -1.68 -0.18
CA THR A 120 -15.37 -3.14 -0.02
C THR A 120 -14.09 -3.53 0.68
N ILE A 121 -14.22 -4.14 1.86
CA ILE A 121 -13.08 -4.57 2.67
C ILE A 121 -13.33 -6.04 3.04
N THR A 122 -12.42 -6.91 2.62
CA THR A 122 -12.44 -8.33 2.95
C THR A 122 -11.17 -8.67 3.73
N ILE A 123 -11.33 -9.29 4.89
CA ILE A 123 -10.22 -9.73 5.74
C ILE A 123 -10.43 -11.21 6.05
N ASP A 124 -9.47 -12.05 5.69
CA ASP A 124 -9.51 -13.52 5.84
C ASP A 124 -10.78 -14.18 5.26
N GLY A 125 -11.30 -13.59 4.17
CA GLY A 125 -12.50 -14.05 3.48
C GLY A 125 -13.81 -13.46 4.01
N GLU A 126 -13.76 -12.70 5.11
CA GLU A 126 -14.93 -12.08 5.74
C GLU A 126 -15.11 -10.64 5.25
N ASP A 127 -16.32 -10.28 4.81
CA ASP A 127 -16.66 -8.88 4.50
C ASP A 127 -16.91 -8.10 5.80
N VAL A 128 -15.96 -7.26 6.18
CA VAL A 128 -15.98 -6.56 7.48
C VAL A 128 -16.82 -5.26 7.45
N LYS A 129 -17.34 -4.88 6.28
CA LYS A 129 -18.17 -3.67 6.12
C LYS A 129 -19.66 -3.95 6.13
N ARG A 130 -20.08 -5.18 5.84
CA ARG A 130 -21.50 -5.60 5.80
C ARG A 130 -22.20 -5.72 7.14
N ASP A 131 -21.53 -5.44 8.26
CA ASP A 131 -22.19 -5.38 9.57
C ASP A 131 -23.03 -4.09 9.67
N GLY A 132 -24.23 -4.15 9.09
CA GLY A 132 -25.18 -3.05 8.96
C GLY A 132 -26.37 -3.43 8.08
N ASN A 133 -27.24 -4.29 8.60
CA ASN A 133 -28.65 -4.37 8.17
C ASN A 133 -29.56 -4.48 9.40
#